data_AF-A0A401UE78-F1
#
_entry.id   AF-A0A401UE78-F1
#
_cell.length_a   1.000
_cell.length_b   1.000
_cell.length_c   1.000
_cell.angle_alpha   90.00
_cell.angle_beta   90.00
_cell.angle_gamma   90.00
#
_symmetry.space_group_name_H-M   'P 1'
#
loop_
_entity.id
_entity.type
_entity.pdbx_description
1 polymer ?
#
loop_
_entity_poly.entity_id
_entity_poly.type
_entity_poly.pdbx_seq_one_letter_code
_entity_poly.pdbx_strand_id
1 'polypeptide(L)'
;MDFLGKIKDKSPEYDSSHEELISKFTVLQGGRTGTSNEASIWQQGKYFFTKYEIFMYAVLLGLRDNYSLPLNTNSKKNTFMVMKNWHPADVTDYIIMGVLTKAKIDFNKLEQQEDKEIEKEITKIRKLMEEFANGGFDIIRSKLEKEPSFFENNDNCFIDLLESKLN
;
A
#
# COMPACT_ATOMS: atom_id res chain seq x y z
N MET A 1 14.76 17.90 -13.66
CA MET A 1 14.59 17.37 -12.29
C MET A 1 13.91 16.02 -12.37
N ASP A 2 14.46 14.96 -11.78
CA ASP A 2 13.79 13.65 -11.72
C ASP A 2 12.82 13.60 -10.53
N PHE A 3 11.60 14.12 -10.72
CA PHE A 3 10.61 14.19 -9.65
C PHE A 3 10.08 12.81 -9.24
N LEU A 4 9.81 11.95 -10.22
CA LEU A 4 9.31 10.60 -9.97
C LEU A 4 10.35 9.75 -9.23
N GLY A 5 11.63 9.83 -9.62
CA GLY A 5 12.73 9.19 -8.90
C GLY A 5 12.82 9.65 -7.45
N LYS A 6 12.74 10.97 -7.19
CA LYS A 6 12.74 11.53 -5.84
C LYS A 6 11.54 11.06 -4.98
N ILE A 7 10.37 10.83 -5.59
CA ILE A 7 9.23 10.19 -4.91
C ILE A 7 9.61 8.74 -4.55
N LYS A 8 10.14 7.98 -5.51
CA LYS A 8 10.51 6.56 -5.34
C LYS A 8 11.64 6.33 -4.33
N ASP A 9 12.43 7.34 -4.02
CA ASP A 9 13.44 7.29 -2.95
C ASP A 9 12.85 7.28 -1.54
N LYS A 10 11.53 7.47 -1.39
CA LYS A 10 10.86 7.42 -0.08
C LYS A 10 10.41 6.01 0.29
N SER A 11 10.41 5.74 1.60
CA SER A 11 9.72 4.61 2.22
C SER A 11 8.37 5.07 2.77
N PRO A 12 7.25 4.54 2.27
CA PRO A 12 5.94 4.75 2.87
C PRO A 12 5.82 4.07 4.24
N GLU A 13 4.94 4.60 5.06
CA GLU A 13 4.63 4.13 6.41
C GLU A 13 3.22 3.51 6.49
N TYR A 14 3.00 2.67 7.50
CA TYR A 14 1.67 2.19 7.90
C TYR A 14 1.56 2.09 9.42
N ASP A 15 0.32 2.17 9.91
CA ASP A 15 0.02 1.95 11.32
C ASP A 15 0.32 0.48 11.68
N SER A 16 1.08 0.26 12.75
CA SER A 16 1.45 -1.09 13.20
C SER A 16 0.24 -1.98 13.54
N SER A 17 -0.96 -1.41 13.71
CA SER A 17 -2.21 -2.17 13.85
C SER A 17 -2.56 -3.00 12.61
N HIS A 18 -2.06 -2.64 11.43
CA HIS A 18 -2.26 -3.41 10.20
C HIS A 18 -1.25 -4.55 10.03
N GLU A 19 -0.30 -4.71 10.95
CA GLU A 19 0.76 -5.72 10.84
C GLU A 19 0.20 -7.14 10.72
N GLU A 20 -0.81 -7.47 11.52
CA GLU A 20 -1.45 -8.79 11.51
C GLU A 20 -2.19 -9.02 10.19
N LEU A 21 -2.92 -8.02 9.71
CA LEU A 21 -3.65 -8.06 8.43
C LEU A 21 -2.68 -8.25 7.25
N ILE A 22 -1.62 -7.46 7.19
CA ILE A 22 -0.59 -7.54 6.15
C ILE A 22 0.05 -8.93 6.18
N SER A 23 0.49 -9.38 7.36
CA SER A 23 1.17 -10.66 7.52
C SER A 23 0.27 -11.87 7.20
N LYS A 24 -1.05 -11.75 7.39
CA LYS A 24 -2.01 -12.80 7.04
C LYS A 24 -2.02 -13.13 5.55
N PHE A 25 -1.75 -12.15 4.69
CA PHE A 25 -1.86 -12.27 3.23
C PHE A 25 -0.52 -12.15 2.49
N THR A 26 0.60 -12.02 3.22
CA THR A 26 1.94 -11.91 2.64
C THR A 26 2.84 -13.02 3.15
N VAL A 27 3.74 -13.54 2.29
CA VAL A 27 4.83 -14.42 2.75
C VAL A 27 5.69 -13.67 3.77
N LEU A 28 5.77 -14.19 4.99
CA LEU A 28 6.77 -13.77 5.96
C LEU A 28 8.12 -14.38 5.60
N GLN A 29 8.91 -13.69 4.78
CA GLN A 29 10.33 -14.04 4.63
C GLN A 29 11.04 -13.85 5.98
N GLY A 30 11.39 -14.96 6.64
CA GLY A 30 12.10 -14.95 7.92
C GLY A 30 11.32 -15.50 9.12
N GLY A 31 10.16 -16.13 8.92
CA GLY A 31 9.63 -17.05 9.93
C GLY A 31 10.71 -18.07 10.29
N ARG A 32 11.13 -18.11 11.56
CA ARG A 32 12.20 -18.98 12.07
C ARG A 32 12.09 -20.35 11.39
N THR A 33 13.12 -20.70 10.63
CA THR A 33 13.40 -22.04 10.12
C THR A 33 13.24 -23.02 11.28
N GLY A 34 12.05 -23.63 11.42
CA GLY A 34 11.76 -24.59 12.49
C GLY A 34 10.38 -24.54 13.14
N THR A 35 9.54 -23.50 12.97
CA THR A 35 8.21 -23.45 13.63
C THR A 35 7.01 -23.23 12.71
N SER A 36 7.22 -22.92 11.44
CA SER A 36 6.15 -22.73 10.47
C SER A 36 5.93 -24.01 9.68
N ASN A 37 4.77 -24.67 9.83
CA ASN A 37 4.40 -25.80 8.96
C ASN A 37 4.32 -25.32 7.50
N GLU A 38 4.78 -26.12 6.54
CA GLU A 38 4.79 -25.79 5.10
C GLU A 38 3.42 -25.31 4.59
N ALA A 39 2.34 -25.87 5.14
CA ALA A 39 0.96 -25.47 4.85
C ALA A 39 0.64 -24.01 5.24
N SER A 40 1.19 -23.51 6.36
CA SER A 40 1.00 -22.11 6.80
C SER A 40 1.73 -21.10 5.92
N ILE A 41 2.90 -21.48 5.40
CA ILE A 41 3.66 -20.67 4.44
C ILE A 41 2.94 -20.64 3.09
N TRP A 42 2.41 -21.79 2.65
CA TRP A 42 1.60 -21.90 1.44
C TRP A 42 0.34 -21.03 1.48
N GLN A 43 -0.36 -20.98 2.61
CA GLN A 43 -1.54 -20.13 2.76
C GLN A 43 -1.19 -18.63 2.83
N GLN A 44 -0.12 -18.25 3.52
CA GLN A 44 0.33 -16.85 3.61
C GLN A 44 0.94 -16.34 2.29
N GLY A 45 1.52 -17.22 1.49
CA GLY A 45 2.12 -16.88 0.19
C GLY A 45 1.22 -16.98 -1.02
N LYS A 46 -0.06 -17.28 -0.82
CA LYS A 46 -1.02 -17.45 -1.91
C LYS A 46 -1.29 -16.14 -2.66
N TYR A 47 -1.18 -14.99 -2.00
CA TYR A 47 -1.67 -13.72 -2.54
C TYR A 47 -0.55 -12.70 -2.80
N PHE A 48 0.33 -12.47 -1.83
CA PHE A 48 1.43 -11.52 -1.95
C PHE A 48 2.73 -12.14 -1.43
N PHE A 49 3.83 -11.92 -2.16
CA PHE A 49 5.16 -12.41 -1.78
C PHE A 49 5.89 -11.43 -0.86
N THR A 50 5.58 -10.14 -0.95
CA THR A 50 6.19 -9.10 -0.14
C THR A 50 5.14 -8.15 0.44
N LYS A 51 5.46 -7.52 1.57
CA LYS A 51 4.57 -6.56 2.22
C LYS A 51 4.26 -5.33 1.36
N TYR A 52 5.16 -4.94 0.46
CA TYR A 52 4.90 -3.78 -0.39
C TYR A 52 3.88 -4.10 -1.49
N GLU A 53 3.69 -5.36 -1.89
CA GLU A 53 2.68 -5.73 -2.90
C GLU A 53 1.25 -5.56 -2.37
N ILE A 54 0.98 -6.00 -1.14
CA ILE A 54 -0.34 -5.74 -0.54
C ILE A 54 -0.56 -4.25 -0.26
N PHE A 55 0.51 -3.50 0.06
CA PHE A 55 0.42 -2.05 0.15
C PHE A 55 0.05 -1.42 -1.19
N MET A 56 0.72 -1.80 -2.28
CA MET A 56 0.40 -1.36 -3.64
C MET A 56 -1.06 -1.63 -4.00
N TYR A 57 -1.54 -2.83 -3.69
CA TYR A 57 -2.94 -3.22 -3.88
C TYR A 57 -3.91 -2.37 -3.03
N ALA A 58 -3.58 -2.13 -1.75
CA ALA A 58 -4.39 -1.30 -0.88
C ALA A 58 -4.48 0.16 -1.35
N VAL A 59 -3.38 0.73 -1.85
CA VAL A 59 -3.40 2.07 -2.49
C VAL A 59 -4.36 2.07 -3.66
N LEU A 60 -4.31 1.04 -4.52
CA LEU A 60 -5.20 0.93 -5.68
C LEU A 60 -6.67 0.86 -5.27
N LEU A 61 -7.01 0.06 -4.25
CA LEU A 61 -8.37 0.00 -3.69
C LEU A 61 -8.83 1.38 -3.17
N GLY A 62 -7.99 2.04 -2.37
CA GLY A 62 -8.29 3.37 -1.86
C GLY A 62 -8.49 4.41 -2.96
N LEU A 63 -7.64 4.38 -4.00
CA LEU A 63 -7.77 5.27 -5.16
C LEU A 63 -9.05 5.01 -5.95
N ARG A 64 -9.39 3.73 -6.19
CA ARG A 64 -10.59 3.31 -6.92
C ARG A 64 -11.86 3.84 -6.25
N ASP A 65 -11.96 3.69 -4.93
CA ASP A 65 -13.13 4.11 -4.16
C ASP A 65 -13.04 5.58 -3.71
N ASN A 66 -11.96 6.27 -4.06
CA ASN A 66 -11.63 7.60 -3.55
C ASN A 66 -11.73 7.66 -2.02
N TYR A 67 -11.27 6.59 -1.37
CA TYR A 67 -11.32 6.39 0.06
C TYR A 67 -9.90 6.48 0.66
N SER A 68 -9.65 7.57 1.36
CA SER A 68 -8.40 7.84 2.07
C SER A 68 -8.67 8.03 3.55
N LEU A 69 -7.87 7.40 4.40
CA LEU A 69 -7.92 7.56 5.85
C LEU A 69 -6.57 8.07 6.39
N PRO A 70 -6.55 9.14 7.20
CA PRO A 70 -5.30 9.59 7.82
C PRO A 70 -4.68 8.48 8.67
N LEU A 71 -3.36 8.31 8.57
CA LEU A 71 -2.63 7.49 9.55
C LEU A 71 -2.79 8.11 10.94
N ASN A 72 -2.89 7.26 11.96
CA ASN A 72 -3.00 7.75 13.33
C ASN A 72 -1.67 8.45 13.74
N THR A 73 -1.77 9.64 14.33
CA THR A 73 -0.58 10.40 14.73
C THR A 73 0.11 9.84 15.97
N ASN A 74 -0.63 9.11 16.79
CA ASN A 74 -0.17 8.58 18.08
C ASN A 74 0.12 7.07 18.04
N SER A 75 -0.15 6.41 16.91
CA SER A 75 0.16 5.00 16.71
C SER A 75 1.66 4.81 16.47
N LYS A 76 2.13 3.61 16.83
CA LYS A 76 3.42 3.14 16.31
C LYS A 76 3.27 2.92 14.81
N LYS A 77 4.27 3.35 14.06
CA LYS A 77 4.35 3.16 12.60
C LYS A 77 5.46 2.19 12.25
N ASN A 78 5.23 1.43 11.18
CA ASN A 78 6.23 0.61 10.52
C ASN A 78 6.49 1.17 9.11
N THR A 79 7.66 0.88 8.56
CA THR A 79 8.06 1.34 7.22
C THR A 79 8.10 0.20 6.23
N PHE A 80 7.66 0.46 5.00
CA PHE A 80 7.91 -0.44 3.88
C PHE A 80 9.31 -0.21 3.31
N MET A 81 9.76 -1.17 2.49
CA MET A 81 10.95 -1.01 1.65
C MET A 81 10.84 0.27 0.81
N VAL A 82 11.96 0.91 0.48
CA VAL A 82 11.99 2.08 -0.42
C VAL A 82 11.36 1.73 -1.78
N MET A 83 10.48 2.60 -2.28
CA MET A 83 9.68 2.35 -3.50
C MET A 83 10.49 2.05 -4.75
N LYS A 84 11.69 2.60 -4.89
CA LYS A 84 12.55 2.31 -6.05
C LYS A 84 12.96 0.84 -6.18
N ASN A 85 12.84 0.06 -5.11
CA ASN A 85 13.14 -1.37 -5.08
C ASN A 85 11.88 -2.24 -5.26
N TRP A 86 10.71 -1.65 -5.47
CA TRP A 86 9.46 -2.39 -5.66
C TRP A 86 9.36 -2.91 -7.09
N HIS A 87 8.78 -4.09 -7.23
CA HIS A 87 8.56 -4.74 -8.51
C HIS A 87 7.10 -5.18 -8.67
N PRO A 88 6.56 -5.16 -9.91
CA PRO A 88 7.15 -4.58 -11.12
C PRO A 88 7.27 -3.04 -11.04
N ALA A 89 8.31 -2.48 -11.66
CA ALA A 89 8.58 -1.04 -11.60
C ALA A 89 7.43 -0.22 -12.24
N ASP A 90 6.87 -0.71 -13.34
CA ASP A 90 5.76 -0.04 -14.04
C ASP A 90 4.50 0.06 -13.16
N VAL A 91 4.21 -0.98 -12.38
CA VAL A 91 3.07 -0.97 -11.43
C VAL A 91 3.27 0.07 -10.35
N THR A 92 4.50 0.20 -9.84
CA THR A 92 4.86 1.24 -8.87
C THR A 92 4.64 2.64 -9.47
N ASP A 93 5.05 2.83 -10.73
CA ASP A 93 4.89 4.11 -11.43
C ASP A 93 3.41 4.44 -11.66
N TYR A 94 2.59 3.47 -12.07
CA TYR A 94 1.14 3.67 -12.23
C TYR A 94 0.44 4.01 -10.92
N ILE A 95 0.84 3.40 -9.80
CA ILE A 95 0.31 3.72 -8.48
C ILE A 95 0.67 5.15 -8.09
N ILE A 96 1.94 5.55 -8.27
CA ILE A 96 2.37 6.93 -8.00
C ILE A 96 1.58 7.91 -8.89
N MET A 97 1.41 7.62 -10.18
CA MET A 97 0.61 8.44 -11.08
C MET A 97 -0.84 8.57 -10.59
N GLY A 98 -1.46 7.46 -10.16
CA GLY A 98 -2.80 7.47 -9.57
C GLY A 98 -2.91 8.42 -8.37
N VAL A 99 -1.94 8.39 -7.45
CA VAL A 99 -1.87 9.31 -6.31
C VAL A 99 -1.65 10.76 -6.77
N LEU A 100 -0.77 11.00 -7.76
CA LEU A 100 -0.51 12.33 -8.30
C LEU A 100 -1.78 12.98 -8.88
N THR A 101 -2.67 12.20 -9.50
CA THR A 101 -3.97 12.72 -9.97
C THR A 101 -4.85 13.28 -8.84
N LYS A 102 -4.62 12.83 -7.60
CA LYS A 102 -5.35 13.25 -6.39
C LYS A 102 -4.60 14.31 -5.58
N ALA A 103 -3.28 14.43 -5.75
CA ALA A 103 -2.41 15.28 -4.94
C ALA A 103 -2.58 16.79 -5.16
N LYS A 104 -3.36 17.22 -6.18
CA LYS A 104 -3.60 18.64 -6.52
C LYS A 104 -2.31 19.48 -6.58
N ILE A 105 -1.30 18.96 -7.27
CA ILE A 105 0.01 19.60 -7.42
C ILE A 105 -0.03 20.57 -8.59
N ASP A 106 0.52 21.76 -8.39
CA ASP A 106 0.84 22.70 -9.46
C ASP A 106 2.27 22.41 -9.98
N PHE A 107 2.35 21.63 -11.06
CA PHE A 107 3.63 21.25 -11.64
C PHE A 107 4.41 22.45 -12.20
N ASN A 108 3.73 23.50 -12.69
CA ASN A 108 4.40 24.70 -13.18
C ASN A 108 5.11 25.44 -12.05
N LYS A 109 4.45 25.52 -10.88
CA LYS A 109 5.05 26.12 -9.69
C LYS A 109 6.22 25.29 -9.15
N LEU A 110 6.13 23.96 -9.25
CA LEU A 110 7.17 23.04 -8.78
C LEU A 110 8.52 23.27 -9.48
N GLU A 111 8.52 23.61 -10.77
CA GLU A 111 9.75 23.86 -11.54
C GLU A 111 10.55 25.08 -11.04
N GLN A 112 9.87 26.02 -10.37
CA GLN A 112 10.46 27.26 -9.87
C GLN A 112 10.80 27.19 -8.38
N GLN A 113 10.51 26.07 -7.73
CA GLN A 113 10.70 25.90 -6.29
C GLN A 113 12.12 25.42 -5.96
N GLU A 114 12.59 25.84 -4.79
CA GLU A 114 13.82 25.32 -4.20
C GLU A 114 13.64 23.85 -3.75
N ASP A 115 14.75 23.11 -3.68
CA ASP A 115 14.75 21.69 -3.31
C ASP A 115 14.02 21.39 -1.99
N LYS A 116 14.04 22.32 -1.03
CA LYS A 116 13.34 22.17 0.25
C LYS A 116 11.81 22.18 0.09
N GLU A 117 11.27 23.01 -0.79
CA GLU A 117 9.83 23.05 -1.04
C GLU A 117 9.38 21.84 -1.87
N ILE A 118 10.21 21.42 -2.83
CA ILE A 118 10.04 20.16 -3.56
C ILE A 118 9.96 18.96 -2.61
N GLU A 119 10.86 18.88 -1.62
CA GLU A 119 10.88 17.81 -0.63
C GLU A 119 9.62 17.78 0.25
N LYS A 120 9.06 18.95 0.56
CA LYS A 120 7.75 19.04 1.25
C LYS A 120 6.63 18.49 0.39
N GLU A 121 6.58 18.82 -0.90
CA GLU A 121 5.58 18.27 -1.82
C GLU A 121 5.71 16.75 -1.96
N ILE A 122 6.94 16.22 -2.07
CA ILE A 122 7.18 14.77 -2.07
C ILE A 122 6.67 14.12 -0.78
N THR A 123 6.92 14.74 0.37
CA THR A 123 6.43 14.25 1.66
C THR A 123 4.89 14.23 1.70
N LYS A 124 4.22 15.24 1.14
CA LYS A 124 2.76 15.28 1.03
C LYS A 124 2.23 14.18 0.11
N ILE A 125 2.88 13.93 -1.03
CA ILE A 125 2.51 12.83 -1.95
C ILE A 125 2.63 11.49 -1.25
N ARG A 126 3.75 11.26 -0.55
CA ARG A 126 3.97 10.03 0.22
C ARG A 126 2.86 9.85 1.26
N LYS A 127 2.56 10.89 2.04
CA LYS A 127 1.47 10.86 3.02
C LYS A 127 0.13 10.55 2.37
N LEU A 128 -0.20 11.18 1.25
CA LEU A 128 -1.46 10.91 0.54
C LEU A 128 -1.55 9.46 0.06
N MET A 129 -0.45 8.89 -0.43
CA MET A 129 -0.36 7.47 -0.78
C MET A 129 -0.62 6.57 0.43
N GLU A 130 0.02 6.85 1.57
CA GLU A 130 -0.20 6.14 2.83
C GLU A 130 -1.67 6.22 3.28
N GLU A 131 -2.33 7.37 3.08
CA GLU A 131 -3.74 7.56 3.43
C GLU A 131 -4.69 6.75 2.54
N PHE A 132 -4.43 6.67 1.23
CA PHE A 132 -5.16 5.78 0.34
C PHE A 132 -4.93 4.31 0.69
N ALA A 133 -3.68 3.92 0.99
CA ALA A 133 -3.38 2.57 1.46
C ALA A 133 -4.15 2.24 2.74
N ASN A 134 -4.22 3.16 3.69
CA ASN A 134 -4.94 2.99 4.95
C ASN A 134 -6.45 2.80 4.72
N GLY A 135 -7.04 3.54 3.78
CA GLY A 135 -8.42 3.30 3.32
C GLY A 135 -8.59 1.92 2.68
N GLY A 136 -7.65 1.50 1.83
CA GLY A 136 -7.64 0.15 1.25
C GLY A 136 -7.54 -0.97 2.29
N PHE A 137 -6.69 -0.81 3.31
CA PHE A 137 -6.58 -1.77 4.41
C PHE A 137 -7.87 -1.82 5.23
N ASP A 138 -8.54 -0.69 5.44
CA ASP A 138 -9.84 -0.68 6.12
C ASP A 138 -10.92 -1.43 5.33
N ILE A 139 -10.93 -1.32 3.99
CA ILE A 139 -11.82 -2.10 3.11
C ILE A 139 -11.54 -3.60 3.25
N ILE A 140 -10.27 -4.00 3.16
CA ILE A 140 -9.86 -5.41 3.27
C ILE A 140 -10.24 -5.97 4.64
N ARG A 141 -9.91 -5.24 5.72
CA ARG A 141 -10.26 -5.61 7.10
C ARG A 141 -11.77 -5.76 7.27
N SER A 142 -12.53 -4.77 6.84
CA SER A 142 -14.00 -4.77 6.94
C SER A 142 -14.62 -5.96 6.20
N LYS A 143 -14.10 -6.30 5.01
CA LYS A 143 -14.56 -7.49 4.26
C LYS A 143 -14.20 -8.77 5.00
N LEU A 144 -12.99 -8.86 5.56
CA LEU A 144 -12.52 -10.02 6.29
C LEU A 144 -13.32 -10.26 7.58
N GLU A 145 -13.66 -9.20 8.31
CA GLU A 145 -14.45 -9.28 9.54
C GLU A 145 -15.92 -9.66 9.27
N LYS A 146 -16.50 -9.14 8.18
CA LYS A 146 -17.91 -9.41 7.82
C LYS A 146 -18.10 -10.76 7.14
N GLU A 147 -17.17 -11.17 6.29
CA GLU A 147 -17.27 -12.37 5.47
C GLU A 147 -15.91 -13.07 5.33
N PRO A 148 -15.40 -13.74 6.38
CA PRO A 148 -14.10 -14.42 6.33
C PRO A 148 -14.00 -15.46 5.20
N SER A 149 -15.10 -16.17 4.93
CA SER A 149 -15.21 -17.17 3.88
C SER A 149 -14.90 -16.62 2.48
N PHE A 150 -15.05 -15.31 2.28
CA PHE A 150 -14.68 -14.65 1.02
C PHE A 150 -13.17 -14.78 0.74
N PHE A 151 -12.30 -14.75 1.75
CA PHE A 151 -10.85 -14.91 1.54
C PHE A 151 -10.38 -16.36 1.67
N GLU A 152 -11.15 -17.21 2.36
CA GLU A 152 -10.79 -18.61 2.60
C GLU A 152 -11.17 -19.52 1.42
N ASN A 153 -12.34 -19.28 0.81
CA ASN A 153 -12.94 -20.17 -0.18
C ASN A 153 -12.90 -19.62 -1.62
N ASN A 154 -12.31 -18.44 -1.84
CA ASN A 154 -12.20 -17.81 -3.15
C ASN A 154 -10.74 -17.53 -3.50
N ASP A 155 -10.23 -18.25 -4.50
CA ASP A 155 -8.86 -18.06 -4.99
C ASP A 155 -8.65 -16.70 -5.65
N ASN A 156 -9.71 -16.10 -6.19
CA ASN A 156 -9.69 -14.80 -6.86
C ASN A 156 -10.12 -13.65 -5.92
N CYS A 157 -10.16 -13.86 -4.60
CA CYS A 157 -10.72 -12.90 -3.66
C CYS A 157 -10.19 -11.46 -3.80
N PHE A 158 -8.90 -11.27 -4.09
CA PHE A 158 -8.32 -9.94 -4.31
C PHE A 158 -8.66 -9.34 -5.69
N ILE A 159 -8.90 -10.16 -6.71
CA ILE A 159 -9.39 -9.68 -8.00
C ILE A 159 -10.86 -9.26 -7.84
N ASP A 160 -11.68 -10.13 -7.26
CA ASP A 160 -13.11 -9.88 -7.05
C ASP A 160 -13.35 -8.69 -6.11
N LEU A 161 -12.51 -8.53 -5.08
CA LEU A 161 -12.56 -7.36 -4.20
C LEU A 161 -12.23 -6.08 -4.97
N LEU A 162 -11.27 -6.11 -5.90
CA LEU A 162 -10.91 -4.99 -6.76
C LEU A 162 -11.97 -4.68 -7.83
N GLU A 163 -12.75 -5.65 -8.28
CA GLU A 163 -13.86 -5.43 -9.22
C GLU A 163 -15.15 -4.98 -8.52
N SER A 164 -15.34 -5.35 -7.25
CA SER A 164 -16.51 -4.94 -6.47
C SER A 164 -16.51 -3.43 -6.25
N LYS A 165 -17.45 -2.71 -6.89
CA LYS A 165 -17.75 -1.33 -6.52
C LYS A 165 -18.54 -1.34 -5.23
N LEU A 166 -18.14 -0.50 -4.27
CA LEU A 166 -19.05 -0.08 -3.20
C LEU A 166 -20.19 0.71 -3.88
N ASN A 167 -21.36 0.09 -4.00
CA ASN A 167 -22.58 0.76 -4.46
C ASN A 167 -23.06 1.80 -3.44
#